data_AF-A0A7V9CAR7-F1
#
_entry.id   AF-A0A7V9CAR7-F1
#
_cell.length_a   1.000
_cell.length_b   1.000
_cell.length_c   1.000
_cell.angle_alpha   90.00
_cell.angle_beta   90.00
_cell.angle_gamma   90.00
#
_symmetry.space_group_name_H-M   'P 1'
#
loop_
_entity.id
_entity.type
_entity.pdbx_description
1 polymer ?
#
loop_
_entity_poly.entity_id
_entity_poly.type
_entity_poly.pdbx_seq_one_letter_code
_entity_poly.pdbx_strand_id
1 'polypeptide(L)'
;YVVIDPQHTFDAITLAALDQCDDIVLVLTLDIPAIRSTQRSLALFDRLGYPRHKVRVVVNRWSKQIDLDLQQVERFLGEKVVGFVQSDYRAAVNSINLGQPLVTSDASSKMAAEIRHIARAICGDNANNILPATAPDERPRSWMKLFQRQKAQKAEANFDLQATLDRA
;
A
#
# COMPACT_ATOMS: atom_id res chain seq x y z
N TYR A 1 0.21 10.23 -5.38
CA TYR A 1 0.44 9.03 -4.56
C TYR A 1 0.00 7.81 -5.35
N VAL A 2 0.75 6.71 -5.20
CA VAL A 2 0.33 5.37 -5.64
C VAL A 2 0.18 4.54 -4.38
N VAL A 3 -0.95 3.84 -4.25
CA VAL A 3 -1.21 2.96 -3.11
C VAL A 3 -1.25 1.53 -3.64
N ILE A 4 -0.46 0.66 -3.02
CA ILE A 4 -0.42 -0.77 -3.32
C ILE A 4 -0.97 -1.48 -2.09
N ASP A 5 -2.00 -2.30 -2.28
CA ASP A 5 -2.59 -3.16 -1.24
C ASP A 5 -2.25 -4.63 -1.58
N PRO A 6 -1.05 -5.11 -1.20
CA PRO A 6 -0.61 -6.46 -1.51
C PRO A 6 -1.24 -7.48 -0.55
N GLN A 7 -0.95 -8.77 -0.79
CA GLN A 7 -1.34 -9.82 0.16
C GLN A 7 -0.62 -9.65 1.50
N HIS A 8 -1.21 -10.22 2.56
CA HIS A 8 -0.61 -10.23 3.90
C HIS A 8 0.63 -11.15 4.03
N THR A 9 0.98 -11.86 2.96
CA THR A 9 2.15 -12.74 2.87
C THR A 9 3.34 -12.01 2.25
N PHE A 10 4.54 -12.32 2.74
CA PHE A 10 5.80 -11.76 2.25
C PHE A 10 6.43 -12.67 1.18
N ASP A 11 5.69 -12.89 0.09
CA ASP A 11 6.24 -13.57 -1.08
C ASP A 11 7.11 -12.62 -1.93
N ALA A 12 7.73 -13.15 -2.99
CA ALA A 12 8.62 -12.36 -3.83
C ALA A 12 7.94 -11.15 -4.49
N ILE A 13 6.64 -11.23 -4.79
CA ILE A 13 5.88 -10.15 -5.44
C ILE A 13 5.61 -9.03 -4.44
N THR A 14 5.13 -9.39 -3.24
CA THR A 14 4.92 -8.43 -2.15
C THR A 14 6.24 -7.76 -1.76
N LEU A 15 7.32 -8.51 -1.59
CA LEU A 15 8.63 -7.94 -1.23
C LEU A 15 9.15 -6.97 -2.29
N ALA A 16 9.06 -7.33 -3.58
CA ALA A 16 9.45 -6.43 -4.67
C ALA A 16 8.62 -5.13 -4.71
N ALA A 17 7.34 -5.19 -4.33
CA ALA A 17 6.53 -3.97 -4.19
C ALA A 17 7.00 -3.13 -2.99
N LEU A 18 7.26 -3.75 -1.83
CA LEU A 18 7.73 -3.07 -0.63
C LEU A 18 9.10 -2.41 -0.83
N ASP A 19 10.00 -3.00 -1.62
CA ASP A 19 11.30 -2.43 -1.98
C ASP A 19 11.15 -1.06 -2.65
N GLN A 20 10.11 -0.89 -3.49
CA GLN A 20 9.89 0.33 -4.27
C GLN A 20 9.05 1.40 -3.55
N CYS A 21 8.44 1.08 -2.40
CA CYS A 21 7.61 2.03 -1.66
C CYS A 21 8.44 3.06 -0.89
N ASP A 22 7.94 4.30 -0.78
CA ASP A 22 8.50 5.31 0.12
C ASP A 22 8.11 5.05 1.59
N ASP A 23 6.85 4.64 1.81
CA ASP A 23 6.29 4.26 3.11
C ASP A 23 5.59 2.90 3.04
N ILE A 24 5.68 2.14 4.12
CA ILE A 24 4.99 0.86 4.35
C ILE A 24 4.02 1.07 5.51
N VAL A 25 2.71 1.01 5.25
CA VAL A 25 1.68 1.12 6.29
C VAL A 25 1.33 -0.27 6.80
N LEU A 26 1.75 -0.57 8.04
CA LEU A 26 1.45 -1.84 8.70
C LEU A 26 0.23 -1.68 9.60
N VAL A 27 -0.88 -2.30 9.22
CA VAL A 27 -2.17 -2.20 9.91
C VAL A 27 -2.35 -3.38 10.87
N LEU A 28 -2.65 -3.10 12.15
CA LEU A 28 -2.95 -4.13 13.15
C LEU A 28 -4.21 -3.83 13.94
N THR A 29 -4.80 -4.86 14.53
CA THR A 29 -5.78 -4.74 15.62
C THR A 29 -5.09 -4.96 16.97
N LEU A 30 -5.64 -4.41 18.06
CA LEU A 30 -5.08 -4.60 19.40
C LEU A 30 -5.55 -5.92 20.02
N ASP A 31 -5.13 -7.01 19.41
CA ASP A 31 -5.22 -8.36 19.96
C ASP A 31 -3.86 -9.05 19.90
N ILE A 32 -3.62 -9.98 20.83
CA ILE A 32 -2.32 -10.63 20.99
C ILE A 32 -1.83 -11.29 19.67
N PRO A 33 -2.67 -12.04 18.92
CA PRO A 33 -2.28 -12.59 17.62
C PRO A 33 -1.79 -11.53 16.63
N ALA A 34 -2.55 -10.44 16.43
CA ALA A 34 -2.19 -9.37 15.51
C ALA A 34 -0.91 -8.64 15.93
N ILE A 35 -0.74 -8.36 17.22
CA ILE A 35 0.48 -7.73 17.77
C ILE A 35 1.71 -8.63 17.53
N ARG A 36 1.61 -9.94 17.80
CA ARG A 36 2.71 -10.88 17.54
C ARG A 36 3.01 -11.02 16.05
N SER A 37 2.00 -10.97 15.18
CA SER A 37 2.21 -10.98 13.74
C SER A 37 2.95 -9.74 13.27
N THR A 38 2.53 -8.57 13.75
CA THR A 38 3.17 -7.28 13.50
C THR A 38 4.64 -7.31 13.93
N GLN A 39 4.94 -7.85 15.10
CA GLN A 39 6.33 -7.99 15.57
C GLN A 39 7.20 -8.85 14.64
N ARG A 40 6.65 -9.94 14.09
CA ARG A 40 7.35 -10.77 13.12
C ARG A 40 7.59 -10.02 11.80
N SER A 41 6.61 -9.25 11.34
CA SER A 41 6.74 -8.42 10.14
C SER A 41 7.85 -7.36 10.32
N LEU A 42 7.88 -6.67 11.47
CA LEU A 42 8.92 -5.70 11.79
C LEU A 42 10.32 -6.35 11.84
N ALA A 43 10.44 -7.51 12.48
CA ALA A 43 11.70 -8.25 12.51
C ALA A 43 12.15 -8.74 11.12
N LEU A 44 11.20 -9.06 10.23
CA LEU A 44 11.52 -9.37 8.84
C LEU A 44 12.02 -8.12 8.10
N PHE A 45 11.33 -6.99 8.25
CA PHE A 45 11.73 -5.72 7.64
C PHE A 45 13.13 -5.28 8.07
N ASP A 46 13.50 -5.50 9.34
CA ASP A 46 14.87 -5.29 9.83
C ASP A 46 15.89 -6.16 9.09
N ARG A 47 15.59 -7.44 8.90
CA ARG A 47 16.48 -8.38 8.19
C ARG A 47 16.63 -8.05 6.72
N LEU A 48 15.60 -7.46 6.12
CA LEU A 48 15.61 -6.97 4.74
C LEU A 48 16.27 -5.59 4.61
N GLY A 49 16.65 -4.96 5.73
CA GLY A 49 17.32 -3.66 5.73
C GLY A 49 16.39 -2.48 5.45
N TYR A 50 15.08 -2.64 5.63
CA TYR A 50 14.16 -1.51 5.52
C TYR A 50 14.39 -0.53 6.68
N PRO A 51 14.59 0.76 6.41
CA PRO A 51 14.79 1.72 7.47
C PRO A 51 13.51 1.88 8.29
N ARG A 52 13.62 1.94 9.62
CA ARG A 52 12.45 2.02 10.51
C ARG A 52 11.48 3.16 10.18
N HIS A 53 12.00 4.32 9.76
CA HIS A 53 11.16 5.47 9.41
C HIS A 53 10.23 5.24 8.19
N LYS A 54 10.54 4.25 7.34
CA LYS A 54 9.69 3.84 6.21
C LYS A 54 8.49 3.03 6.70
N VAL A 55 8.51 2.46 7.91
CA VAL A 55 7.41 1.65 8.43
C VAL A 55 6.49 2.50 9.32
N ARG A 56 5.21 2.55 8.98
CA ARG A 56 4.17 3.33 9.64
C ARG A 56 3.14 2.38 10.24
N VAL A 57 3.13 2.24 11.56
CA VAL A 57 2.19 1.35 12.25
C VAL A 57 0.85 2.07 12.48
N VAL A 58 -0.25 1.45 12.07
CA VAL A 58 -1.62 1.98 12.23
C VAL A 58 -2.50 0.98 12.97
N VAL A 59 -3.20 1.43 14.00
CA VAL A 59 -4.12 0.58 14.75
C VAL A 59 -5.53 0.69 14.17
N ASN A 60 -6.08 -0.42 13.70
CA ASN A 60 -7.45 -0.54 13.25
C ASN A 60 -8.37 -0.99 14.38
N ARG A 61 -9.65 -0.61 14.29
CA ARG A 61 -10.73 -0.98 15.22
C ARG A 61 -10.43 -0.66 16.68
N TRP A 62 -9.77 0.47 16.94
CA TRP A 62 -9.50 0.91 18.30
C TRP A 62 -10.80 1.22 19.05
N SER A 63 -10.85 0.85 20.34
CA SER A 63 -11.93 1.19 21.25
C SER A 63 -11.34 1.44 22.64
N LYS A 64 -11.99 2.31 23.42
CA LYS A 64 -11.66 2.53 24.83
C LYS A 64 -11.86 1.29 25.71
N GLN A 65 -12.61 0.30 25.24
CA GLN A 65 -12.91 -0.94 25.95
C GLN A 65 -11.82 -2.01 25.75
N ILE A 66 -10.78 -1.71 24.96
CA ILE A 66 -9.66 -2.63 24.75
C ILE A 66 -8.78 -2.61 25.98
N ASP A 67 -8.56 -3.78 26.59
CA ASP A 67 -7.77 -3.94 27.83
C ASP A 67 -6.25 -3.77 27.62
N LEU A 68 -5.80 -3.66 26.36
CA LEU A 68 -4.39 -3.48 26.02
C LEU A 68 -4.02 -2.00 25.93
N ASP A 69 -3.05 -1.60 26.77
CA ASP A 69 -2.46 -0.27 26.73
C ASP A 69 -1.62 -0.08 25.47
N LEU A 70 -1.97 0.92 24.67
CA LEU A 70 -1.26 1.28 23.45
C LEU A 70 0.23 1.56 23.70
N GLN A 71 0.61 2.17 24.83
CA GLN A 71 2.02 2.44 25.14
C GLN A 71 2.81 1.17 25.42
N GLN A 72 2.18 0.13 25.98
CA GLN A 72 2.81 -1.18 26.13
C GLN A 72 2.98 -1.86 24.78
N VAL A 73 1.99 -1.75 23.89
CA VAL A 73 2.06 -2.30 22.53
C VAL A 73 3.17 -1.62 21.73
N GLU A 74 3.26 -0.29 21.74
CA GLU A 74 4.35 0.44 21.07
C GLU A 74 5.73 0.01 21.59
N ARG A 75 5.88 -0.15 22.92
CA ARG A 75 7.13 -0.63 23.53
C ARG A 75 7.48 -2.05 23.09
N PHE A 76 6.48 -2.94 23.01
CA PHE A 76 6.67 -4.30 22.55
C PHE A 76 7.07 -4.34 21.06
N LEU A 77 6.46 -3.49 20.24
CA LEU A 77 6.77 -3.38 18.82
C LEU A 77 8.11 -2.70 18.54
N GLY A 78 8.58 -1.86 19.48
CA GLY A 78 9.72 -0.98 19.25
C GLY A 78 9.43 0.09 18.20
N GLU A 79 8.15 0.39 17.95
CA GLU A 79 7.68 1.36 16.96
C GLU A 79 6.51 2.17 17.50
N LYS A 80 6.44 3.43 17.06
CA LYS A 80 5.32 4.31 17.40
C LYS A 80 4.15 4.11 16.44
N VAL A 81 2.95 4.16 16.99
CA VAL A 81 1.72 4.13 16.19
C VAL A 81 1.47 5.53 15.65
N VAL A 82 1.33 5.63 14.34
CA VAL A 82 1.09 6.90 13.63
C VAL A 82 -0.33 7.41 13.88
N GLY A 83 -1.27 6.49 14.05
CA GLY A 83 -2.65 6.81 14.38
C GLY A 83 -3.49 5.55 14.51
N PHE A 84 -4.73 5.76 14.89
CA PHE A 84 -5.69 4.69 15.03
C PHE A 84 -7.02 5.06 14.37
N VAL A 85 -7.77 4.02 13.99
CA VAL A 85 -9.12 4.12 13.46
C VAL A 85 -10.07 3.48 14.46
N GLN A 86 -11.03 4.24 14.95
CA GLN A 86 -12.04 3.79 15.90
C GLN A 86 -12.96 2.74 15.27
N SER A 87 -13.41 1.81 16.12
CA SER A 87 -14.41 0.83 15.73
C SER A 87 -15.79 1.49 15.59
N ASP A 88 -16.14 1.95 14.39
CA ASP A 88 -17.48 2.39 14.01
C ASP A 88 -18.08 1.46 12.95
N TYR A 89 -18.63 0.34 13.41
CA TYR A 89 -19.20 -0.69 12.54
C TYR A 89 -20.36 -0.17 11.70
N ARG A 90 -21.20 0.71 12.27
CA ARG A 90 -22.39 1.23 11.59
C ARG A 90 -21.98 2.13 10.43
N ALA A 91 -21.06 3.06 10.65
CA ALA A 91 -20.57 3.94 9.61
C ALA A 91 -19.86 3.15 8.49
N ALA A 92 -19.06 2.14 8.84
CA ALA A 92 -18.40 1.26 7.88
C ALA A 92 -19.39 0.50 6.99
N VAL A 93 -20.37 -0.19 7.59
CA VAL A 93 -21.37 -0.98 6.85
C VAL A 93 -22.22 -0.08 5.96
N ASN A 94 -22.62 1.10 6.44
CA ASN A 94 -23.37 2.05 5.62
C ASN A 94 -22.59 2.48 4.37
N SER A 95 -21.32 2.84 4.53
CA SER A 95 -20.42 3.21 3.41
C SER A 95 -20.29 2.07 2.40
N ILE A 96 -20.09 0.83 2.87
CA ILE A 96 -20.00 -0.37 2.01
C ILE A 96 -21.30 -0.58 1.22
N ASN A 97 -22.45 -0.54 1.90
CA ASN A 97 -23.75 -0.79 1.27
C ASN A 97 -24.11 0.28 0.23
N LEU A 98 -23.63 1.51 0.40
CA LEU A 98 -23.81 2.60 -0.56
C LEU A 98 -22.79 2.56 -1.72
N GLY A 99 -21.75 1.72 -1.63
CA GLY A 99 -20.66 1.68 -2.59
C GLY A 99 -19.85 2.98 -2.65
N GLN A 100 -19.88 3.78 -1.57
CA GLN A 100 -19.22 5.08 -1.48
C GLN A 100 -18.22 5.08 -0.33
N PRO A 101 -16.98 5.55 -0.53
CA PRO A 101 -16.01 5.65 0.56
C PRO A 101 -16.55 6.46 1.75
N LEU A 102 -16.26 6.02 2.96
CA LEU A 102 -16.74 6.68 4.19
C LEU A 102 -16.40 8.17 4.21
N VAL A 103 -15.17 8.52 3.80
CA VAL A 103 -14.68 9.90 3.78
C VAL A 103 -15.51 10.83 2.88
N THR A 104 -16.27 10.28 1.94
CA THR A 104 -17.22 11.00 1.08
C THR A 104 -18.66 10.87 1.56
N SER A 105 -19.09 9.68 2.02
CA SER A 105 -20.49 9.44 2.41
C SER A 105 -20.85 9.98 3.79
N ASP A 106 -19.90 9.99 4.73
CA ASP A 106 -20.04 10.58 6.07
C ASP A 106 -18.72 11.23 6.49
N ALA A 107 -18.47 12.39 5.88
CA ALA A 107 -17.25 13.18 6.10
C ALA A 107 -17.09 13.65 7.56
N SER A 108 -18.18 13.74 8.32
CA SER A 108 -18.21 14.15 9.73
C SER A 108 -17.93 13.02 10.72
N SER A 109 -17.96 11.76 10.28
CA SER A 109 -17.68 10.62 11.16
C SER A 109 -16.28 10.69 11.76
N LYS A 110 -16.14 10.19 12.99
CA LYS A 110 -14.83 10.10 13.67
C LYS A 110 -13.84 9.27 12.87
N MET A 111 -14.31 8.14 12.32
CA MET A 111 -13.51 7.28 11.47
C MET A 111 -13.01 8.00 10.21
N ALA A 112 -13.83 8.86 9.57
CA ALA A 112 -13.36 9.69 8.45
C ALA A 112 -12.31 10.73 8.88
N ALA A 113 -12.49 11.36 10.05
CA ALA A 113 -11.52 12.31 10.59
C ALA A 113 -10.16 11.63 10.90
N GLU A 114 -10.18 10.44 11.49
CA GLU A 114 -8.98 9.65 11.82
C GLU A 114 -8.26 9.16 10.57
N ILE A 115 -8.97 8.69 9.55
CA ILE A 115 -8.38 8.33 8.25
C ILE A 115 -7.67 9.55 7.63
N ARG A 116 -8.30 10.74 7.66
CA ARG A 116 -7.65 11.97 7.17
C ARG A 116 -6.43 12.35 7.99
N HIS A 117 -6.47 12.16 9.31
CA HIS A 117 -5.33 12.41 10.19
C HIS A 117 -4.15 11.50 9.85
N ILE A 118 -4.38 10.19 9.72
CA ILE A 118 -3.37 9.20 9.32
C ILE A 118 -2.80 9.56 7.94
N ALA A 119 -3.66 9.90 6.97
CA ALA A 119 -3.21 10.30 5.64
C ALA A 119 -2.30 11.54 5.68
N ARG A 120 -2.63 12.56 6.48
CA ARG A 120 -1.77 13.74 6.67
C ARG A 120 -0.46 13.40 7.37
N ALA A 121 -0.48 12.51 8.35
CA ALA A 121 0.73 12.11 9.07
C ALA A 121 1.72 11.35 8.17
N ILE A 122 1.23 10.59 7.20
CA ILE A 122 2.06 9.86 6.23
C ILE A 122 2.52 10.79 5.09
N CYS A 123 1.60 11.57 4.51
CA CYS A 123 1.86 12.39 3.33
C CYS A 123 2.49 13.77 3.64
N GLY A 124 2.45 14.21 4.91
CA GLY A 124 2.75 15.58 5.32
C GLY A 124 1.70 16.61 4.86
N ASP A 125 1.93 17.89 5.19
CA ASP A 125 1.06 19.02 4.79
C ASP A 125 1.13 19.35 3.28
N ASN A 126 1.96 18.63 2.52
CA ASN A 126 2.03 18.71 1.06
C ASN A 126 0.77 18.17 0.35
N ALA A 127 -0.25 17.72 1.10
CA ALA A 127 -1.57 17.40 0.54
C ALA A 127 -2.27 18.59 -0.15
N ASN A 128 -1.83 19.84 0.10
CA ASN A 128 -2.28 21.02 -0.63
C ASN A 128 -1.58 21.21 -1.99
N ASN A 129 -0.55 20.41 -2.31
CA ASN A 129 0.12 20.40 -3.60
C ASN A 129 -0.28 19.17 -4.43
N ILE A 130 -1.55 18.75 -4.31
CA ILE A 130 -2.19 18.01 -5.40
C ILE A 130 -2.26 19.01 -6.55
N LEU A 131 -1.22 19.01 -7.39
CA LEU A 131 -1.32 19.60 -8.71
C LEU A 131 -2.63 19.07 -9.31
N PRO A 132 -3.55 19.93 -9.79
CA PRO A 132 -4.70 19.45 -10.53
C PRO A 132 -4.16 18.51 -11.58
N ALA A 133 -4.73 17.30 -11.70
CA ALA A 133 -4.28 16.25 -12.61
C ALA A 133 -3.85 16.91 -13.92
N THR A 134 -2.53 17.08 -14.08
CA THR A 134 -2.02 17.81 -15.23
C THR A 134 -2.42 16.98 -16.43
N ALA A 135 -3.03 17.68 -17.40
CA ALA A 135 -3.43 17.16 -18.70
C ALA A 135 -2.39 16.15 -19.24
N PRO A 136 -2.83 15.14 -20.02
CA PRO A 136 -2.02 13.96 -20.32
C PRO A 136 -0.63 14.37 -20.82
N ASP A 137 0.36 14.06 -19.99
CA ASP A 137 1.76 14.28 -20.26
C ASP A 137 2.10 13.58 -21.58
N GLU A 138 2.47 14.37 -22.59
CA GLU A 138 2.87 13.88 -23.91
C GLU A 138 4.16 13.07 -23.76
N ARG A 139 4.00 11.77 -23.47
CA ARG A 139 5.12 10.83 -23.31
C ARG A 139 6.04 10.94 -24.52
N PRO A 140 7.35 11.17 -24.34
CA PRO A 140 8.27 11.27 -25.47
C PRO A 140 8.27 9.95 -26.25
N ARG A 141 8.01 10.06 -27.56
CA ARG A 141 7.87 8.97 -28.56
C ARG A 141 9.03 7.96 -28.62
N SER A 142 10.09 8.18 -27.85
CA SER A 142 11.29 7.34 -27.71
C SER A 142 10.98 5.93 -27.18
N TRP A 143 10.08 5.81 -26.20
CA TRP A 143 9.81 4.52 -25.54
C TRP A 143 9.06 3.51 -26.44
N MET A 144 8.23 3.98 -27.38
CA MET A 144 7.56 3.09 -28.35
C MET A 144 8.54 2.41 -29.31
N LYS A 145 9.69 3.04 -29.61
CA LYS A 145 10.73 2.45 -30.49
C LYS A 145 11.52 1.34 -29.79
N LEU A 146 11.61 1.37 -28.46
CA LEU A 146 12.26 0.31 -27.68
C LEU A 146 11.41 -0.97 -27.62
N PHE A 147 10.08 -0.84 -27.55
CA PHE A 147 9.17 -2.01 -27.57
C PHE A 147 8.92 -2.57 -28.97
N GLN A 148 9.02 -1.75 -30.03
CA GLN A 148 8.92 -2.24 -31.42
C GLN A 148 10.13 -3.10 -31.84
N ARG A 149 11.32 -2.86 -31.26
CA ARG A 149 12.53 -3.63 -31.59
C ARG A 149 12.47 -5.09 -31.14
N GLN A 150 11.77 -5.40 -30.05
CA GLN A 150 11.61 -6.80 -29.62
C GLN A 150 10.59 -7.58 -30.45
N LYS A 151 9.58 -6.92 -31.02
CA LYS A 151 8.54 -7.59 -31.81
C LYS A 151 9.00 -7.91 -33.25
N ALA A 152 9.86 -7.07 -33.84
CA ALA A 152 10.43 -7.31 -35.17
C ALA A 152 11.45 -8.48 -35.17
N GLN A 153 12.32 -8.54 -34.15
CA GLN A 153 13.34 -9.59 -34.04
C GLN A 153 12.75 -10.99 -33.79
N LYS A 154 11.58 -11.08 -33.14
CA LYS A 154 10.84 -12.34 -32.95
C LYS A 154 10.02 -12.76 -34.17
N ALA A 155 9.72 -11.86 -35.11
CA ALA A 155 8.96 -12.15 -36.31
C ALA A 155 9.85 -12.67 -37.46
N GLU A 156 11.04 -12.10 -37.65
CA GLU A 156 12.02 -12.59 -38.64
C GLU A 156 12.53 -13.99 -38.29
N ALA A 157 12.82 -14.26 -37.01
CA ALA A 157 13.29 -15.58 -36.57
C ALA A 157 12.26 -16.71 -36.73
N ASN A 158 10.94 -16.39 -36.72
CA ASN A 158 9.88 -17.40 -36.90
C ASN A 158 9.56 -17.66 -38.38
N PHE A 159 9.80 -16.68 -39.24
CA PHE A 159 9.58 -16.81 -40.69
C PHE A 159 10.65 -17.68 -41.35
N ASP A 160 11.91 -17.55 -40.92
CA ASP A 160 13.02 -18.36 -41.45
C ASP A 160 12.94 -19.85 -41.03
N LEU A 161 12.39 -20.15 -39.85
CA LEU A 161 12.18 -21.53 -39.37
C LEU A 161 11.05 -22.25 -40.12
N GLN A 162 9.98 -21.55 -40.50
CA GLN A 162 8.91 -22.11 -41.34
C GLN A 162 9.38 -22.33 -42.79
N ALA A 163 10.17 -21.39 -43.35
CA ALA A 163 10.68 -21.51 -44.71
C ALA A 163 11.74 -22.63 -44.88
N THR A 164 12.44 -23.02 -43.80
CA THR A 164 13.38 -24.17 -43.83
C THR A 164 12.70 -25.52 -43.61
N LEU A 165 11.53 -25.57 -42.96
CA LEU A 165 10.76 -26.81 -42.78
C LEU A 165 9.90 -27.19 -43.99
N ASP A 166 9.55 -26.23 -44.86
CA ASP A 166 8.80 -26.49 -46.10
C ASP A 166 9.69 -26.91 -47.30
N ARG A 167 11.02 -27.00 -47.12
CA ARG A 167 12.00 -27.41 -48.16
C ARG A 167 12.79 -28.69 -47.83
N ALA A 168 12.39 -29.44 -46.81
CA ALA A 168 12.88 -30.78 -46.51
C ALA A 168 11.80 -31.82 -46.82
#